data_AF-A0AAN4ZJU0-F1
#
_entry.id   AF-A0AAN4ZJU0-F1
#
_cell.length_a   1.000
_cell.length_b   1.000
_cell.length_c   1.000
_cell.angle_alpha   90.00
_cell.angle_beta   90.00
_cell.angle_gamma   90.00
#
_symmetry.space_group_name_H-M   'P 1'
#
loop_
_entity.id
_entity.type
_entity.pdbx_description
1 polymer ?
#
loop_
_entity_poly.entity_id
_entity_poly.type
_entity_poly.pdbx_seq_one_letter_code
_entity_poly.pdbx_strand_id
1 'polypeptide(L)'
;LVAGSFDTAAHMLHDQLAIVHLGPFKPLFLSLHARSRVSLEGLPSAGSLFTFPLHNWEEAAGRAGQPAIGVKVADLATKLQAAYHHTTAGKFSEVFVQLRAILLSVPFLVVATKTELAEAEQLIEICREYLGGLLLENRRKELPKSTPAEQRRNAELCAYFTHYGRQPVHRILTLRSPVNT
;
A
#
# COMPACT_ATOMS: atom_id res chain seq x y z
N LEU A 1 -8.54 14.74 -4.64
CA LEU A 1 -7.08 14.57 -4.90
C LEU A 1 -6.67 15.01 -6.29
N VAL A 2 -7.07 14.29 -7.36
CA VAL A 2 -6.69 14.65 -8.74
C VAL A 2 -7.19 16.05 -9.10
N ALA A 3 -8.41 16.41 -8.68
CA ALA A 3 -9.00 17.73 -8.85
C ALA A 3 -8.40 18.85 -7.95
N GLY A 4 -7.38 18.58 -7.14
CA GLY A 4 -6.74 19.59 -6.28
C GLY A 4 -7.49 19.93 -4.98
N SER A 5 -8.75 19.51 -4.82
CA SER A 5 -9.42 19.56 -3.50
C SER A 5 -8.86 18.47 -2.59
N PHE A 6 -8.00 18.87 -1.66
CA PHE A 6 -7.42 18.00 -0.64
C PHE A 6 -8.33 17.87 0.58
N ASP A 7 -8.99 18.95 1.01
CA ASP A 7 -9.90 18.93 2.16
C ASP A 7 -11.09 17.98 1.94
N THR A 8 -11.74 18.04 0.78
CA THR A 8 -12.83 17.11 0.46
C THR A 8 -12.33 15.66 0.45
N ALA A 9 -11.14 15.41 -0.10
CA ALA A 9 -10.58 14.06 -0.12
C ALA A 9 -10.22 13.55 1.29
N ALA A 10 -9.72 14.44 2.16
CA ALA A 10 -9.45 14.13 3.56
C ALA A 10 -10.74 13.75 4.30
N HIS A 11 -11.83 14.51 4.13
CA HIS A 11 -13.13 14.18 4.69
C HIS A 11 -13.66 12.84 4.17
N MET A 12 -13.60 12.58 2.87
CA MET A 12 -14.03 11.29 2.31
C MET A 12 -13.25 10.09 2.89
N LEU A 13 -11.92 10.22 3.04
CA LEU A 13 -11.11 9.16 3.65
C LEU A 13 -11.42 8.96 5.14
N HIS A 14 -11.77 10.04 5.84
CA HIS A 14 -12.21 9.96 7.23
C HIS A 14 -13.56 9.25 7.35
N ASP A 15 -14.55 9.67 6.55
CA ASP A 15 -15.91 9.14 6.64
C ASP A 15 -16.01 7.69 6.16
N GLN A 16 -15.25 7.31 5.12
CA GLN A 16 -15.33 5.97 4.53
C GLN A 16 -14.41 4.95 5.23
N LEU A 17 -13.22 5.37 5.66
CA LEU A 17 -12.17 4.46 6.15
C LEU A 17 -11.67 4.80 7.56
N ALA A 18 -12.30 5.77 8.24
CA ALA A 18 -11.91 6.25 9.57
C ALA A 18 -10.44 6.70 9.66
N ILE A 19 -9.86 7.20 8.56
CA ILE A 19 -8.48 7.67 8.54
C ILE A 19 -8.40 9.02 9.26
N VAL A 20 -7.72 9.05 10.40
CA VAL A 20 -7.48 10.29 11.18
C VAL A 20 -6.13 10.92 10.84
N HIS A 21 -5.09 10.10 10.72
CA HIS A 21 -3.73 10.58 10.50
C HIS A 21 -3.34 10.55 9.01
N LEU A 22 -3.42 11.73 8.36
CA LEU A 22 -3.14 11.90 6.93
C LEU A 22 -1.66 12.13 6.60
N GLY A 23 -0.79 12.30 7.60
CA GLY A 23 0.65 12.54 7.40
C GLY A 23 1.32 11.56 6.41
N PRO A 24 1.10 10.23 6.52
CA PRO A 24 1.69 9.24 5.61
C PRO A 24 1.16 9.31 4.18
N PHE A 25 0.00 9.94 3.96
CA PHE A 25 -0.63 10.07 2.65
C PHE A 25 -0.12 11.28 1.85
N LYS A 26 0.56 12.24 2.50
CA LYS A 26 1.12 13.44 1.84
C LYS A 26 1.87 13.16 0.53
N PRO A 27 2.86 12.25 0.46
CA PRO A 27 3.56 11.98 -0.80
C PRO A 27 2.65 11.42 -1.88
N LEU A 28 1.66 10.59 -1.50
CA LEU A 28 0.68 10.04 -2.44
C LEU A 28 -0.26 11.13 -2.96
N PHE A 29 -0.75 12.01 -2.10
CA PHE A 29 -1.63 13.12 -2.49
C PHE A 29 -0.96 14.05 -3.49
N LEU A 30 0.30 14.44 -3.21
CA LEU A 30 1.06 15.32 -4.09
C LEU A 30 1.37 14.63 -5.43
N SER A 31 1.76 13.35 -5.41
CA SER A 31 2.02 12.58 -6.63
C SER A 31 0.77 12.43 -7.49
N LEU A 32 -0.38 12.10 -6.87
CA LEU A 32 -1.67 11.97 -7.55
C LEU A 32 -2.16 13.31 -8.14
N HIS A 33 -1.91 14.42 -7.46
CA HIS A 33 -2.25 15.74 -7.98
C HIS A 33 -1.29 16.17 -9.10
N ALA A 34 0.00 15.88 -8.98
CA ALA A 34 1.00 16.25 -10.00
C ALA A 34 0.70 15.62 -11.37
N ARG A 35 0.18 14.39 -11.38
CA ARG A 35 -0.20 13.67 -12.61
C ARG A 35 -1.60 14.02 -13.14
N SER A 36 -2.31 14.94 -12.50
CA SER A 36 -3.72 15.24 -12.83
C SER A 36 -3.91 15.99 -14.13
N ARG A 37 -2.87 16.69 -14.59
CA ARG A 37 -2.93 17.63 -15.71
C ARG A 37 -1.68 17.50 -16.58
N VAL A 38 -1.86 17.75 -17.87
CA VAL A 38 -0.77 17.86 -18.84
C VAL A 38 -0.64 19.33 -19.22
N SER A 39 0.60 19.80 -19.39
CA SER A 39 0.90 21.14 -19.85
C SER A 39 1.24 21.10 -21.34
N LEU A 40 0.55 21.90 -22.14
CA LEU A 40 0.79 22.06 -23.58
C LEU A 40 1.06 23.54 -23.88
N GLU A 41 2.08 23.83 -24.66
CA GLU A 41 2.30 25.17 -25.21
C GLU A 41 1.63 25.27 -26.58
N GLY A 42 0.71 26.22 -26.73
CA GLY A 42 0.01 26.44 -28.00
C GLY A 42 0.77 27.42 -28.89
N LEU A 43 0.91 28.66 -28.41
CA LEU A 43 1.63 29.74 -29.10
C LEU A 43 2.92 30.05 -28.32
N PRO A 44 4.06 30.25 -29.01
CA PRO A 44 5.30 30.65 -28.35
C PRO A 44 5.08 31.92 -27.52
N SER A 45 5.55 31.92 -26.27
CA SER A 45 5.45 33.06 -25.33
C SER A 45 4.04 33.40 -24.81
N ALA A 46 2.98 32.66 -25.19
CA ALA A 46 1.62 32.89 -24.68
C ALA A 46 1.34 32.18 -23.33
N GLY A 47 2.28 31.35 -22.87
CA GLY A 47 2.16 30.55 -21.66
C GLY A 47 1.55 29.16 -21.91
N SER A 48 1.66 28.31 -20.88
CA SER A 48 1.19 26.92 -20.94
C SER A 48 -0.31 26.79 -20.72
N LEU A 49 -0.96 26.03 -21.59
CA LEU A 49 -2.33 25.55 -21.42
C LEU A 49 -2.31 24.25 -20.63
N PHE A 50 -3.25 24.10 -19.69
CA PHE A 50 -3.44 22.85 -18.97
C PHE A 50 -4.59 22.05 -19.55
N THR A 51 -4.35 20.77 -19.82
CA THR A 51 -5.37 19.81 -20.23
C THR A 51 -5.53 18.75 -19.15
N PHE A 52 -6.76 18.29 -18.96
CA PHE A 52 -7.11 17.32 -17.91
C PHE A 52 -7.56 16.02 -18.58
N PRO A 53 -6.71 14.98 -18.61
CA PRO A 53 -7.07 13.71 -19.22
C PRO A 53 -8.21 13.04 -18.45
N LEU A 54 -9.20 12.54 -19.19
CA LEU A 54 -10.40 11.88 -18.67
C LEU A 54 -10.35 10.40 -19.06
N HIS A 55 -10.81 9.51 -18.18
CA HIS A 55 -10.92 8.09 -18.56
C HIS A 55 -12.19 7.81 -19.36
N ASN A 56 -13.25 8.60 -19.18
CA ASN A 56 -14.52 8.51 -19.91
C ASN A 56 -14.62 9.59 -21.01
N TRP A 57 -13.52 9.85 -21.72
CA TRP A 57 -13.41 10.97 -22.66
C TRP A 57 -14.41 10.90 -23.83
N GLU A 58 -14.83 9.70 -24.25
CA GLU A 58 -15.81 9.51 -25.33
C GLU A 58 -17.23 9.95 -24.94
N GLU A 59 -17.62 9.74 -23.68
CA GLU A 59 -18.95 10.05 -23.16
C GLU A 59 -19.00 11.43 -22.49
N ALA A 60 -17.84 11.96 -22.11
CA ALA A 60 -17.70 13.24 -21.45
C ALA A 60 -17.89 14.39 -22.46
N ALA A 61 -19.13 14.65 -22.87
CA ALA A 61 -19.54 15.82 -23.65
C ALA A 61 -19.45 17.13 -22.82
N GLY A 62 -18.31 17.37 -22.15
CA GLY A 62 -17.99 18.57 -21.39
C GLY A 62 -18.63 18.70 -20.00
N ARG A 63 -19.57 17.82 -19.60
CA ARG A 63 -20.31 17.96 -18.32
C ARG A 63 -20.24 16.79 -17.34
N ALA A 64 -19.58 15.67 -17.69
CA ALA A 64 -19.49 14.49 -16.83
C ALA A 64 -18.10 13.82 -16.87
N GLY A 65 -17.05 14.59 -17.18
CA GLY A 65 -15.69 14.08 -17.25
C GLY A 65 -15.16 13.61 -15.90
N GLN A 66 -14.73 12.36 -15.82
CA GLN A 66 -14.06 11.78 -14.67
C GLN A 66 -12.55 11.67 -14.96
N PRO A 67 -11.70 11.99 -13.98
CA PRO A 67 -10.25 12.05 -14.19
C PRO A 67 -9.67 10.69 -14.60
N ALA A 68 -8.55 10.72 -15.31
CA ALA A 68 -7.81 9.53 -15.69
C ALA A 68 -7.38 8.69 -14.46
N ILE A 69 -7.50 7.37 -14.62
CA ILE A 69 -7.05 6.39 -13.63
C ILE A 69 -5.56 6.15 -13.83
N GLY A 70 -4.77 6.23 -12.76
CA GLY A 70 -3.34 5.94 -12.83
C GLY A 70 -2.81 5.11 -11.66
N VAL A 71 -3.69 4.56 -10.83
CA VAL A 71 -3.32 3.46 -9.92
C VAL A 71 -4.27 2.33 -10.24
N LYS A 72 -3.75 1.22 -10.74
CA LYS A 72 -4.52 0.01 -11.05
C LYS A 72 -4.17 -1.09 -10.06
N VAL A 73 -5.09 -2.05 -9.90
CA VAL A 73 -4.88 -3.23 -9.05
C VAL A 73 -3.64 -4.01 -9.52
N ALA A 74 -3.45 -4.13 -10.84
CA ALA A 74 -2.29 -4.77 -11.45
C ALA A 74 -0.95 -4.13 -11.00
N ASP A 75 -0.88 -2.79 -10.92
CA ASP A 75 0.34 -2.10 -10.48
C ASP A 75 0.71 -2.45 -9.04
N LEU A 76 -0.30 -2.60 -8.18
CA LEU A 76 -0.10 -3.00 -6.78
C LEU A 76 0.28 -4.48 -6.67
N ALA A 77 -0.30 -5.35 -7.50
CA ALA A 77 0.08 -6.76 -7.58
C ALA A 77 1.55 -6.92 -7.99
N THR A 78 2.04 -6.13 -8.96
CA THR A 78 3.47 -6.13 -9.33
C THR A 78 4.36 -5.68 -8.17
N LYS A 79 3.97 -4.64 -7.42
CA LYS A 79 4.69 -4.21 -6.21
C LYS A 79 4.72 -5.29 -5.13
N LEU A 80 3.64 -6.06 -4.98
CA LEU A 80 3.59 -7.18 -4.05
C LEU A 80 4.56 -8.30 -4.43
N GLN A 81 4.67 -8.63 -5.73
CA GLN A 81 5.66 -9.60 -6.21
C GLN A 81 7.10 -9.14 -5.89
N ALA A 82 7.40 -7.85 -6.07
CA ALA A 82 8.68 -7.30 -5.65
C ALA A 82 8.92 -7.48 -4.14
N ALA A 83 7.90 -7.22 -3.31
CA ALA A 83 7.99 -7.42 -1.85
C ALA A 83 8.27 -8.89 -1.47
N TYR A 84 7.75 -9.86 -2.22
CA TYR A 84 8.08 -11.28 -2.02
C TYR A 84 9.55 -11.59 -2.32
N HIS A 85 10.11 -11.03 -3.39
CA HIS A 85 11.53 -11.17 -3.67
C HIS A 85 12.40 -10.58 -2.56
N HIS A 86 12.08 -9.38 -2.06
CA HIS A 86 12.81 -8.78 -0.94
C HIS A 86 12.65 -9.57 0.37
N THR A 87 11.49 -10.21 0.59
CA THR A 87 11.25 -11.09 1.75
C THR A 87 12.15 -12.32 1.71
N THR A 88 12.27 -12.95 0.54
CA THR A 88 13.16 -14.11 0.34
C THR A 88 14.63 -13.74 0.48
N ALA A 89 15.00 -12.52 0.06
CA ALA A 89 16.35 -11.97 0.24
C ALA A 89 16.66 -11.50 1.68
N GLY A 90 15.69 -11.57 2.61
CA GLY A 90 15.87 -11.16 4.00
C GLY A 90 15.91 -9.64 4.25
N LYS A 91 15.54 -8.81 3.27
CA LYS A 91 15.54 -7.34 3.36
C LYS A 91 14.24 -6.81 3.99
N PHE A 92 13.99 -7.17 5.24
CA PHE A 92 12.70 -6.91 5.90
C PHE A 92 12.35 -5.42 6.07
N SER A 93 13.34 -4.54 6.20
CA SER A 93 13.13 -3.09 6.28
C SER A 93 12.53 -2.53 4.99
N GLU A 94 13.04 -2.96 3.83
CA GLU A 94 12.52 -2.57 2.51
C GLU A 94 11.11 -3.13 2.28
N VAL A 95 10.88 -4.39 2.68
CA VAL A 95 9.56 -5.04 2.59
C VAL A 95 8.51 -4.27 3.40
N PHE A 96 8.85 -3.83 4.62
CA PHE A 96 7.94 -3.07 5.47
C PHE A 96 7.49 -1.77 4.81
N VAL A 97 8.44 -1.03 4.21
CA VAL A 97 8.14 0.22 3.49
C VAL A 97 7.27 -0.07 2.26
N GLN A 98 7.58 -1.09 1.48
CA GLN A 98 6.82 -1.47 0.29
C GLN A 98 5.39 -1.90 0.61
N LEU A 99 5.20 -2.81 1.57
CA LEU A 99 3.87 -3.28 1.98
C LEU A 99 3.01 -2.15 2.54
N ARG A 100 3.60 -1.26 3.34
CA ARG A 100 2.88 -0.07 3.84
C ARG A 100 2.50 0.87 2.70
N ALA A 101 3.39 1.08 1.73
CA ALA A 101 3.09 1.90 0.55
C ALA A 101 1.95 1.29 -0.29
N ILE A 102 1.89 -0.04 -0.42
CA ILE A 102 0.77 -0.74 -1.08
C ILE A 102 -0.53 -0.46 -0.33
N LEU A 103 -0.59 -0.71 0.98
CA LEU A 103 -1.80 -0.48 1.79
C LEU A 103 -2.30 0.97 1.72
N LEU A 104 -1.39 1.94 1.78
CA LEU A 104 -1.74 3.35 1.64
C LEU A 104 -2.22 3.70 0.23
N SER A 105 -1.88 2.91 -0.79
CA SER A 105 -2.32 3.15 -2.17
C SER A 105 -3.70 2.56 -2.47
N VAL A 106 -4.15 1.55 -1.72
CA VAL A 106 -5.42 0.85 -1.95
C VAL A 106 -6.65 1.78 -1.93
N PRO A 107 -6.78 2.76 -1.00
CA PRO A 107 -7.92 3.71 -1.01
C PRO A 107 -8.05 4.56 -2.26
N PHE A 108 -7.02 4.62 -3.11
CA PHE A 108 -7.01 5.43 -4.34
C PHE A 108 -7.27 4.61 -5.61
N LEU A 109 -7.59 3.33 -5.47
CA LEU A 109 -7.97 2.48 -6.59
C LEU A 109 -9.37 2.88 -7.08
N VAL A 110 -9.51 2.90 -8.41
CA VAL A 110 -10.82 2.96 -9.07
C VAL A 110 -11.04 1.57 -9.65
N VAL A 111 -12.01 0.84 -9.09
CA VAL A 111 -12.36 -0.53 -9.50
C VAL A 111 -13.62 -0.49 -10.36
N ALA A 112 -13.63 -1.23 -11.47
CA ALA A 112 -14.77 -1.30 -12.38
C ALA A 112 -15.59 -2.59 -12.16
N THR A 113 -14.95 -3.65 -11.70
CA THR A 113 -15.56 -4.98 -11.57
C THR A 113 -15.56 -5.50 -10.13
N LYS A 114 -16.51 -6.38 -9.81
CA LYS A 114 -16.56 -7.08 -8.51
C LYS A 114 -15.33 -7.96 -8.28
N THR A 115 -14.74 -8.49 -9.35
CA THR A 115 -13.51 -9.28 -9.32
C THR A 115 -12.32 -8.44 -8.88
N GLU A 116 -12.14 -7.24 -9.45
CA GLU A 116 -11.07 -6.32 -9.02
C GLU A 116 -11.24 -5.87 -7.57
N LEU A 117 -12.48 -5.71 -7.10
CA LEU A 117 -12.77 -5.41 -5.70
C LEU A 117 -12.30 -6.55 -4.79
N ALA A 118 -12.64 -7.80 -5.11
CA ALA A 118 -12.21 -8.96 -4.34
C ALA A 118 -10.68 -9.11 -4.33
N GLU A 119 -10.01 -8.82 -5.45
CA GLU A 119 -8.55 -8.81 -5.52
C GLU A 119 -7.93 -7.71 -4.64
N ALA A 120 -8.52 -6.52 -4.60
CA ALA A 120 -8.06 -5.43 -3.74
C ALA A 120 -8.24 -5.78 -2.25
N GLU A 121 -9.35 -6.41 -1.87
CA GLU A 121 -9.58 -6.88 -0.50
C GLU A 121 -8.57 -7.97 -0.10
N GLN A 122 -8.32 -8.94 -0.98
CA GLN A 122 -7.28 -9.96 -0.77
C GLN A 122 -5.89 -9.34 -0.62
N LEU A 123 -5.58 -8.31 -1.41
CA LEU A 123 -4.31 -7.59 -1.30
C LEU A 123 -4.14 -6.92 0.07
N ILE A 124 -5.21 -6.33 0.63
CA ILE A 124 -5.19 -5.76 1.99
C ILE A 124 -4.90 -6.85 3.02
N GLU A 125 -5.61 -7.97 2.95
CA GLU A 125 -5.43 -9.11 3.87
C GLU A 125 -3.99 -9.62 3.82
N ILE A 126 -3.44 -9.86 2.63
CA ILE A 126 -2.04 -10.29 2.46
C ILE A 126 -1.08 -9.28 3.09
N CYS A 127 -1.23 -7.98 2.78
CA CYS A 127 -0.33 -6.97 3.33
C CYS A 127 -0.41 -6.89 4.86
N ARG A 128 -1.62 -7.03 5.44
CA ARG A 128 -1.83 -7.06 6.89
C ARG A 128 -1.12 -8.24 7.55
N GLU A 129 -1.29 -9.45 7.01
CA GLU A 129 -0.67 -10.67 7.52
C GLU A 129 0.86 -10.59 7.48
N TYR A 130 1.43 -10.07 6.38
CA TYR A 130 2.87 -9.92 6.26
C TYR A 130 3.43 -8.85 7.20
N LEU A 131 2.82 -7.65 7.24
CA LEU A 131 3.25 -6.56 8.11
C LEU A 131 3.14 -6.94 9.59
N GLY A 132 2.03 -7.54 10.01
CA GLY A 132 1.80 -7.96 11.39
C GLY A 132 2.87 -8.93 11.88
N GLY A 133 3.16 -9.97 11.09
CA GLY A 133 4.22 -10.88 11.47
C GLY A 133 5.61 -10.23 11.40
N LEU A 134 5.92 -9.39 10.40
CA LEU A 134 7.24 -8.74 10.33
C LEU A 134 7.50 -7.79 11.51
N LEU A 135 6.46 -7.09 11.98
CA LEU A 135 6.52 -6.29 13.20
C LEU A 135 6.82 -7.15 14.43
N LEU A 136 6.16 -8.30 14.53
CA LEU A 136 6.38 -9.25 15.62
C LEU A 136 7.83 -9.77 15.64
N GLU A 137 8.34 -10.16 14.46
CA GLU A 137 9.71 -10.65 14.30
C GLU A 137 10.74 -9.56 14.59
N ASN A 138 10.49 -8.32 14.17
CA ASN A 138 11.37 -7.20 14.50
C ASN A 138 11.39 -6.95 16.01
N ARG A 139 10.22 -6.96 16.65
CA ARG A 139 10.12 -6.78 18.10
C ARG A 139 10.81 -7.90 18.88
N ARG A 140 10.71 -9.15 18.41
CA ARG A 140 11.42 -10.30 18.98
C ARG A 140 12.94 -10.12 18.91
N LYS A 141 13.48 -9.57 17.82
CA LYS A 141 14.92 -9.31 17.68
C LYS A 141 15.43 -8.22 18.61
N GLU A 142 14.59 -7.24 18.97
CA GLU A 142 14.94 -6.16 19.89
C GLU A 142 14.95 -6.58 21.37
N LEU A 143 14.23 -7.65 21.73
CA LEU A 143 14.13 -8.08 23.11
C LEU A 143 15.42 -8.80 23.58
N PRO A 144 15.91 -8.49 24.79
CA PRO A 144 17.02 -9.23 25.39
C PRO A 144 16.66 -10.70 25.61
N LYS A 145 17.68 -11.55 25.77
CA LYS A 145 17.54 -13.02 25.94
C LYS A 145 18.23 -13.52 27.22
N SER A 146 18.49 -12.60 28.15
CA SER A 146 19.39 -12.82 29.28
C SER A 146 18.67 -13.49 30.45
N THR A 147 17.38 -13.21 30.65
CA THR A 147 16.59 -13.81 31.74
C THR A 147 15.70 -14.95 31.23
N PRO A 148 15.40 -15.97 32.08
CA PRO A 148 14.46 -17.04 31.73
C PRO A 148 13.05 -16.53 31.37
N ALA A 149 12.62 -15.40 31.96
CA ALA A 149 11.34 -14.76 31.64
C ALA A 149 11.35 -14.16 30.22
N GLU A 150 12.44 -13.52 29.81
CA GLU A 150 12.63 -13.01 28.46
C GLU A 150 12.70 -14.12 27.41
N GLN A 151 13.31 -15.25 27.75
CA GLN A 151 13.34 -16.42 26.88
C GLN A 151 11.94 -17.00 26.64
N ARG A 152 11.11 -17.09 27.70
CA ARG A 152 9.69 -17.46 27.58
C ARG A 152 8.94 -16.49 26.66
N ARG A 153 9.13 -15.18 26.85
CA ARG A 153 8.50 -14.17 25.99
C ARG A 153 8.92 -14.30 24.53
N ASN A 154 10.19 -14.58 24.27
CA ASN A 154 10.67 -14.83 22.90
C ASN A 154 10.03 -16.08 22.28
N ALA A 155 9.87 -17.15 23.04
CA ALA A 155 9.19 -18.36 22.59
C ALA A 155 7.70 -18.11 22.29
N GLU A 156 7.00 -17.32 23.12
CA GLU A 156 5.61 -16.89 22.87
C GLU A 156 5.49 -16.11 21.56
N LEU A 157 6.38 -15.14 21.31
CA LEU A 157 6.38 -14.37 20.06
C LEU A 157 6.67 -15.27 18.84
N CYS A 158 7.58 -16.24 18.97
CA CYS A 158 7.80 -17.26 17.94
C CYS A 158 6.53 -18.07 17.67
N ALA A 159 5.80 -18.49 18.71
CA ALA A 159 4.55 -19.22 18.55
C ALA A 159 3.48 -18.38 17.83
N TYR A 160 3.25 -17.13 18.27
CA TYR A 160 2.32 -16.22 17.60
C TYR A 160 2.69 -15.97 16.14
N PHE A 161 3.97 -15.89 15.82
CA PHE A 161 4.46 -15.71 14.46
C PHE A 161 4.03 -16.84 13.51
N THR A 162 3.84 -18.06 14.01
CA THR A 162 3.38 -19.21 13.21
C THR A 162 1.91 -19.12 12.77
N HIS A 163 1.10 -18.31 13.46
CA HIS A 163 -0.33 -18.17 13.15
C HIS A 163 -0.60 -17.20 12.00
N TYR A 164 0.38 -16.40 11.56
CA TYR A 164 0.20 -15.46 10.45
C TYR A 164 0.11 -16.17 9.09
N GLY A 165 -0.93 -15.82 8.32
CA GLY A 165 -1.28 -16.45 7.05
C GLY A 165 -0.38 -16.03 5.90
N ARG A 166 0.82 -16.62 5.79
CA ARG A 166 1.77 -16.35 4.68
C ARG A 166 1.78 -17.44 3.62
N GLN A 167 2.30 -17.08 2.45
CA GLN A 167 2.60 -18.04 1.40
C GLN A 167 3.52 -19.16 1.93
N PRO A 168 3.34 -20.41 1.47
CA PRO A 168 4.07 -21.56 2.01
C PRO A 168 5.59 -21.39 2.02
N VAL A 169 6.18 -20.77 0.98
CA VAL A 169 7.63 -20.53 0.89
C VAL A 169 8.16 -19.64 2.03
N HIS A 170 7.44 -18.59 2.38
CA HIS A 170 7.83 -17.69 3.46
C HIS A 170 7.49 -18.30 4.82
N ARG A 171 6.43 -19.12 4.89
CA ARG A 171 6.08 -19.85 6.11
C ARG A 171 7.18 -20.81 6.56
N ILE A 172 7.87 -21.46 5.60
CA ILE A 172 9.00 -22.35 5.91
C ILE A 172 10.16 -21.58 6.54
N LEU A 173 10.50 -20.40 6.02
CA LEU A 173 11.55 -19.55 6.61
C LEU A 173 11.20 -19.15 8.05
N THR A 174 9.92 -18.90 8.32
CA THR A 174 9.44 -18.48 9.63
C THR A 174 9.36 -19.62 10.64
N LEU A 175 9.09 -20.85 10.19
CA LEU A 175 9.02 -22.05 11.04
C LEU A 175 10.39 -22.61 11.43
N ARG A 176 11.47 -22.24 10.72
CA ARG A 176 12.83 -22.65 11.10
C ARG A 176 13.37 -21.90 12.33
N SER A 177 12.89 -20.68 12.61
CA SER A 177 13.38 -19.92 13.79
C SER A 177 12.85 -20.46 15.13
N PRO A 178 11.57 -20.87 15.28
CA PRO A 178 11.06 -21.47 16.51
C PRO A 178 11.69 -22.83 16.86
N VAL A 179 12.08 -23.63 15.86
CA VAL A 179 12.68 -24.96 16.09
C VAL A 179 14.10 -24.87 16.67
N ASN A 180 14.79 -23.74 16.46
CA ASN A 180 16.18 -23.52 16.90
C ASN A 180 16.29 -22.70 18.21
N THR A 181 15.19 -22.26 18.79
CA THR A 181 15.14 -21.48 20.05
C THR A 181 14.52 -22.29 21.15
#